data_AF-J1F558-F1
#
_entry.id   AF-J1F558-F1
#
_cell.length_a   1.000
_cell.length_b   1.000
_cell.length_c   1.000
_cell.angle_alpha   90.00
_cell.angle_beta   90.00
_cell.angle_gamma   90.00
#
_symmetry.space_group_name_H-M   'P 1'
#
loop_
_entity.id
_entity.type
_entity.pdbx_description
1 polymer ?
#
loop_
_entity_poly.entity_id
_entity_poly.type
_entity_poly.pdbx_seq_one_letter_code
_entity_poly.pdbx_strand_id
1 'polypeptide(L)'
;MSKKYFNQNYNKKYTYQIITAIVIVILIAVVSSFQILKAFNSSNSVNSKLSSKSQSSSKAKILKNSESTSSTDSDNTSSYSSTTSENSSSISSTFSSSTSSVDNTSLVKKFLTDGFSIVSILYNGEDVDQAMDEGKAPQNTVHDSFKIGYILNDSEVRAMSMNSAYSQNYSITNTTVTIGDATFNYSINNGSPIFNTTNTTDSDGNIITWQLSSKTNAKEYVNAAQTQN
;
A
#
# COMPACT_ATOMS: atom_id res chain seq x y z
N MET A 1 33.22 -61.06 -11.00
CA MET A 1 33.84 -59.73 -11.13
C MET A 1 33.18 -58.99 -12.29
N SER A 2 32.37 -57.96 -12.03
CA SER A 2 31.75 -57.15 -13.09
C SER A 2 31.96 -55.67 -12.77
N LYS A 3 32.64 -54.95 -13.67
CA LYS A 3 32.96 -53.52 -13.54
C LYS A 3 31.76 -52.70 -14.01
N LYS A 4 31.21 -51.86 -13.13
CA LYS A 4 30.19 -50.86 -13.49
C LYS A 4 30.88 -49.64 -14.10
N TYR A 5 30.50 -49.28 -15.33
CA TYR A 5 30.86 -48.03 -15.98
C TYR A 5 29.90 -46.92 -15.53
N PHE A 6 30.43 -45.86 -14.94
CA PHE A 6 29.69 -44.64 -14.61
C PHE A 6 29.65 -43.71 -15.83
N ASN A 7 28.42 -43.36 -16.25
CA ASN A 7 28.13 -42.56 -17.44
C ASN A 7 28.23 -41.05 -17.12
N GLN A 8 29.23 -40.36 -17.67
CA GLN A 8 29.50 -38.93 -17.45
C GLN A 8 28.69 -37.97 -18.37
N ASN A 9 27.43 -38.26 -18.69
CA ASN A 9 26.64 -37.44 -19.62
C ASN A 9 25.74 -36.37 -18.98
N TYR A 10 25.73 -36.22 -17.65
CA TYR A 10 24.77 -35.34 -16.97
C TYR A 10 25.19 -33.86 -16.86
N ASN A 11 26.47 -33.52 -17.02
CA ASN A 11 26.94 -32.14 -16.77
C ASN A 11 26.74 -31.15 -17.94
N LYS A 12 26.54 -31.63 -19.17
CA LYS A 12 26.43 -30.72 -20.32
C LYS A 12 25.09 -30.00 -20.39
N LYS A 13 23.98 -30.64 -19.98
CA LYS A 13 22.63 -30.06 -20.11
C LYS A 13 22.41 -28.83 -19.21
N TYR A 14 22.92 -28.85 -17.98
CA TYR A 14 22.75 -27.74 -17.04
C TYR A 14 23.58 -26.50 -17.42
N THR A 15 24.74 -26.72 -18.04
CA THR A 15 25.61 -25.62 -18.47
C THR A 15 24.95 -24.78 -19.58
N TYR A 16 24.27 -25.42 -20.54
CA TYR A 16 23.54 -24.68 -21.59
C TYR A 16 22.35 -23.89 -21.05
N GLN A 17 21.59 -24.43 -20.08
CA GLN A 17 20.45 -23.73 -19.50
C GLN A 17 20.87 -22.46 -18.72
N ILE A 18 21.98 -22.53 -17.99
CA ILE A 18 22.52 -21.39 -17.25
C ILE A 18 22.99 -20.28 -18.21
N ILE A 19 23.69 -20.66 -19.29
CA ILE A 19 24.17 -19.70 -20.29
C ILE A 19 22.99 -19.01 -21.00
N THR A 20 21.94 -19.74 -21.37
CA THR A 20 20.75 -19.14 -22.01
C THR A 20 20.00 -18.17 -21.09
N ALA A 21 19.91 -18.45 -19.80
CA ALA A 21 19.26 -17.56 -18.84
C ALA A 21 20.00 -16.23 -18.67
N ILE A 22 21.35 -16.26 -18.62
CA ILE A 22 22.18 -15.06 -18.48
C ILE A 22 22.07 -14.15 -19.70
N VAL A 23 22.05 -14.71 -20.92
CA VAL A 23 21.91 -13.93 -22.16
C VAL A 23 20.57 -13.20 -22.23
N ILE A 24 19.47 -13.83 -21.79
CA ILE A 24 18.14 -13.21 -21.77
C ILE A 24 18.09 -12.02 -20.81
N VAL A 25 18.68 -12.14 -19.62
CA VAL A 25 18.71 -11.06 -18.62
C VAL A 25 19.50 -9.84 -19.13
N ILE A 26 20.63 -10.05 -19.82
CA ILE A 26 21.43 -8.95 -20.39
C ILE A 26 20.64 -8.23 -21.50
N LEU A 27 19.90 -8.97 -22.33
CA LEU A 27 19.12 -8.39 -23.44
C LEU A 27 17.97 -7.49 -22.95
N ILE A 28 17.31 -7.87 -21.85
CA ILE A 28 16.23 -7.07 -21.23
C ILE A 28 16.78 -5.75 -20.65
N ALA A 29 17.96 -5.77 -20.03
CA ALA A 29 18.57 -4.58 -19.43
C ALA A 29 19.01 -3.52 -20.47
N VAL A 30 19.38 -3.95 -21.69
CA VAL A 30 19.77 -3.03 -22.76
C VAL A 30 18.55 -2.35 -23.40
N VAL A 31 17.41 -3.05 -23.51
CA VAL A 31 16.18 -2.49 -24.07
C VAL A 31 15.52 -1.45 -23.14
N SER A 32 15.57 -1.66 -21.82
CA SER A 32 15.03 -0.70 -20.84
C SER A 32 15.85 0.60 -20.77
N SER A 33 17.14 0.54 -21.09
CA SER A 33 18.02 1.73 -21.11
C SER A 33 17.77 2.65 -22.31
N PHE A 34 17.16 2.16 -23.40
CA PHE A 34 16.94 2.95 -24.62
C PHE A 34 15.65 3.80 -24.58
N GLN A 35 14.69 3.45 -23.72
CA GLN A 35 13.40 4.15 -23.62
C GLN A 35 13.43 5.36 -22.66
N ILE A 36 14.46 5.48 -21.82
CA ILE A 36 14.60 6.60 -20.87
C ILE A 36 15.22 7.84 -21.54
N LEU A 37 15.86 7.71 -22.71
CA LEU A 37 16.51 8.85 -23.38
C LEU A 37 15.57 9.68 -24.28
N LYS A 38 14.32 9.22 -24.53
CA LYS A 38 13.34 9.99 -25.34
C LYS A 38 12.40 10.88 -24.52
N ALA A 39 12.40 10.76 -23.19
CA ALA A 39 11.46 11.48 -22.31
C ALA A 39 12.00 12.81 -21.75
N PHE A 40 13.27 13.18 -22.00
CA PHE A 40 13.89 14.38 -21.40
C PHE A 40 14.00 15.62 -22.32
N ASN A 41 13.39 15.61 -23.52
CA ASN A 41 13.52 16.71 -24.49
C ASN A 41 12.22 17.44 -24.84
N SER A 42 11.18 17.41 -23.99
CA SER A 42 9.94 18.15 -24.24
C SER A 42 9.58 19.07 -23.08
N SER A 43 10.39 20.13 -22.92
CA SER A 43 10.07 21.31 -22.11
C SER A 43 10.41 22.56 -22.91
N ASN A 44 9.44 23.07 -23.66
CA ASN A 44 9.18 24.51 -23.88
C ASN A 44 8.28 24.71 -25.11
N SER A 45 7.03 25.14 -24.88
CA SER A 45 6.39 26.12 -25.75
C SER A 45 5.21 26.78 -25.03
N VAL A 46 5.45 28.00 -24.56
CA VAL A 46 4.42 28.99 -24.28
C VAL A 46 4.31 29.83 -25.54
N ASN A 47 3.19 29.76 -26.29
CA ASN A 47 2.46 30.97 -26.69
C ASN A 47 1.12 30.69 -27.42
N SER A 48 0.10 31.40 -26.94
CA SER A 48 -1.01 32.06 -27.65
C SER A 48 -1.64 31.44 -28.91
N LYS A 49 -2.94 31.12 -28.82
CA LYS A 49 -3.88 31.60 -29.85
C LYS A 49 -5.29 31.84 -29.30
N LEU A 50 -5.66 33.11 -29.41
CA LEU A 50 -6.92 33.76 -29.11
C LEU A 50 -7.86 33.58 -30.33
N SER A 51 -9.12 33.15 -30.14
CA SER A 51 -10.25 33.59 -30.97
C SER A 51 -11.61 33.44 -30.25
N SER A 52 -12.08 34.57 -29.72
CA SER A 52 -13.47 35.06 -29.68
C SER A 52 -14.66 34.10 -29.82
N LYS A 53 -15.51 34.06 -28.78
CA LYS A 53 -16.96 34.33 -28.94
C LYS A 53 -17.54 34.95 -27.66
N SER A 54 -18.18 36.09 -27.84
CA SER A 54 -18.72 36.98 -26.82
C SER A 54 -20.13 36.59 -26.34
N GLN A 55 -20.37 36.73 -25.03
CA GLN A 55 -21.65 37.11 -24.40
C GLN A 55 -21.29 37.49 -22.94
N SER A 56 -21.12 38.78 -22.59
CA SER A 56 -22.14 39.68 -21.99
C SER A 56 -23.03 38.96 -20.96
N SER A 57 -23.07 39.30 -19.67
CA SER A 57 -23.09 40.63 -19.06
C SER A 57 -22.78 40.61 -17.53
N SER A 58 -22.19 41.71 -17.03
CA SER A 58 -22.35 42.34 -15.68
C SER A 58 -22.27 41.45 -14.41
N LYS A 59 -21.40 41.66 -13.42
CA LYS A 59 -21.18 42.88 -12.62
C LYS A 59 -19.89 42.75 -11.77
N ALA A 60 -19.10 43.82 -11.70
CA ALA A 60 -17.90 43.93 -10.86
C ALA A 60 -18.24 44.40 -9.43
N LYS A 61 -17.49 43.94 -8.43
CA LYS A 61 -17.03 44.80 -7.33
C LYS A 61 -15.67 44.30 -6.82
N ILE A 62 -14.65 45.11 -7.10
CA ILE A 62 -13.28 45.04 -6.57
C ILE A 62 -13.18 46.04 -5.42
N LEU A 63 -12.52 45.65 -4.33
CA LEU A 63 -11.83 46.47 -3.30
C LEU A 63 -10.88 45.46 -2.62
N LYS A 64 -9.55 45.40 -2.81
CA LYS A 64 -8.40 46.32 -2.63
C LYS A 64 -8.14 46.84 -1.21
N ASN A 65 -6.86 46.70 -0.82
CA ASN A 65 -6.08 47.24 0.31
C ASN A 65 -6.17 46.53 1.67
N SER A 66 -5.15 46.48 2.54
CA SER A 66 -3.67 46.59 2.54
C SER A 66 -3.26 46.56 4.03
N GLU A 67 -2.10 45.98 4.37
CA GLU A 67 -1.23 46.29 5.55
C GLU A 67 -1.82 46.17 6.98
N SER A 68 -1.11 45.96 8.09
CA SER A 68 0.30 45.70 8.47
C SER A 68 0.33 45.48 10.01
N THR A 69 1.48 45.01 10.53
CA THR A 69 2.06 45.30 11.88
C THR A 69 1.40 44.67 13.14
N SER A 70 2.03 43.75 13.89
CA SER A 70 3.24 43.78 14.77
C SER A 70 2.93 44.11 16.24
N SER A 71 3.44 43.30 17.18
CA SER A 71 3.92 43.56 18.57
C SER A 71 3.85 42.22 19.35
N THR A 72 4.91 41.52 19.81
CA THR A 72 6.07 41.85 20.66
C THR A 72 5.81 41.63 22.16
N ASP A 73 6.62 40.72 22.74
CA ASP A 73 7.15 40.54 24.11
C ASP A 73 6.22 40.42 25.33
N SER A 74 6.45 39.39 26.17
CA SER A 74 7.34 39.53 27.35
C SER A 74 7.30 38.29 28.27
N ASP A 75 8.48 37.99 28.79
CA ASP A 75 8.85 37.03 29.82
C ASP A 75 7.98 37.05 31.09
N ASN A 76 7.91 35.91 31.79
CA ASN A 76 8.17 35.97 33.23
C ASN A 76 8.81 34.68 33.78
N THR A 77 9.93 34.91 34.46
CA THR A 77 10.76 33.97 35.20
C THR A 77 10.34 34.02 36.68
N SER A 78 10.20 32.88 37.37
CA SER A 78 10.53 32.83 38.80
C SER A 78 10.67 31.41 39.32
N SER A 79 11.73 31.24 40.09
CA SER A 79 12.34 30.02 40.63
C SER A 79 11.68 29.46 41.90
N TYR A 80 12.12 28.24 42.22
CA TYR A 80 12.44 27.72 43.57
C TYR A 80 11.31 27.12 44.44
N SER A 81 11.37 25.81 44.70
CA SER A 81 11.91 25.29 45.98
C SER A 81 11.76 23.77 46.06
N SER A 82 12.86 23.14 46.46
CA SER A 82 13.05 21.77 46.90
C SER A 82 12.25 21.39 48.15
N THR A 83 11.76 20.15 48.18
CA THR A 83 11.69 19.34 49.41
C THR A 83 12.05 17.89 49.10
N THR A 84 13.21 17.50 49.61
CA THR A 84 13.68 16.12 49.79
C THR A 84 12.88 15.46 50.92
N SER A 85 12.33 14.28 50.65
CA SER A 85 11.98 13.31 51.68
C SER A 85 12.43 11.93 51.21
N GLU A 86 13.48 11.45 51.86
CA GLU A 86 13.98 10.09 51.78
C GLU A 86 12.90 9.13 52.29
N ASN A 87 12.58 8.11 51.50
CA ASN A 87 12.01 6.89 52.04
C ASN A 87 12.66 5.70 51.33
N SER A 88 13.55 5.05 52.07
CA SER A 88 14.21 3.81 51.73
C SER A 88 13.19 2.68 51.68
N SER A 89 12.89 2.19 50.49
CA SER A 89 12.29 0.87 50.28
C SER A 89 13.08 0.14 49.20
N SER A 90 13.80 -0.87 49.67
CA SER A 90 14.47 -1.91 48.89
C SER A 90 13.55 -2.45 47.80
N ILE A 91 13.81 -2.08 46.55
CA ILE A 91 13.23 -2.73 45.38
C ILE A 91 14.38 -3.47 44.71
N SER A 92 14.32 -4.80 44.80
CA SER A 92 15.17 -5.70 44.04
C SER A 92 15.06 -5.34 42.56
N SER A 93 16.11 -4.76 42.01
CA SER A 93 16.25 -4.52 40.58
C SER A 93 16.48 -5.85 39.89
N THR A 94 15.41 -6.60 39.66
CA THR A 94 15.37 -7.59 38.60
C THR A 94 15.44 -6.79 37.31
N PHE A 95 16.66 -6.62 36.77
CA PHE A 95 16.86 -6.28 35.37
C PHE A 95 16.33 -7.44 34.54
N SER A 96 15.00 -7.52 34.39
CA SER A 96 14.41 -8.19 33.25
C SER A 96 14.80 -7.36 32.05
N SER A 97 15.80 -7.83 31.30
CA SER A 97 15.94 -7.47 29.91
C SER A 97 14.68 -7.97 29.20
N SER A 98 13.59 -7.19 29.30
CA SER A 98 12.49 -7.30 28.37
C SER A 98 13.04 -6.84 27.03
N THR A 99 13.63 -7.77 26.29
CA THR A 99 13.50 -7.73 24.84
C THR A 99 12.01 -7.71 24.59
N SER A 100 11.45 -6.51 24.45
CA SER A 100 10.08 -6.26 24.06
C SER A 100 9.92 -6.93 22.71
N SER A 101 9.45 -8.19 22.73
CA SER A 101 9.02 -8.87 21.53
C SER A 101 7.92 -8.00 20.95
N VAL A 102 8.24 -7.29 19.88
CA VAL A 102 7.27 -6.43 19.21
C VAL A 102 6.13 -7.34 18.78
N ASP A 103 4.93 -7.07 19.28
CA ASP A 103 3.74 -7.83 18.96
C ASP A 103 3.42 -7.66 17.46
N ASN A 104 3.42 -8.78 16.72
CA ASN A 104 3.14 -8.80 15.28
C ASN A 104 1.80 -8.15 14.97
N THR A 105 0.79 -8.33 15.83
CA THR A 105 -0.54 -7.77 15.62
C THR A 105 -0.51 -6.25 15.67
N SER A 106 0.33 -5.67 16.53
CA SER A 106 0.53 -4.22 16.64
C SER A 106 1.23 -3.64 15.41
N LEU A 107 2.22 -4.36 14.84
CA LEU A 107 2.87 -3.94 13.58
C LEU A 107 1.89 -3.93 12.40
N VAL A 108 1.07 -4.97 12.30
CA VAL A 108 0.04 -5.07 11.26
C VAL A 108 -1.03 -4.01 11.44
N LYS A 109 -1.53 -3.80 12.65
CA LYS A 109 -2.51 -2.76 12.94
C LYS A 109 -1.98 -1.39 12.56
N LYS A 110 -0.73 -1.08 12.91
CA LYS A 110 -0.05 0.16 12.51
C LYS A 110 0.05 0.28 10.99
N PHE A 111 0.46 -0.79 10.29
CA PHE A 111 0.59 -0.79 8.83
C PHE A 111 -0.74 -0.49 8.11
N LEU A 112 -1.87 -0.95 8.68
CA LEU A 112 -3.21 -0.76 8.12
C LEU A 112 -3.91 0.51 8.62
N THR A 113 -3.35 1.21 9.62
CA THR A 113 -3.96 2.41 10.24
C THR A 113 -4.06 3.56 9.23
N ASP A 114 -3.03 3.76 8.42
CA ASP A 114 -3.00 4.80 7.38
C ASP A 114 -3.88 4.45 6.17
N GLY A 115 -4.42 3.23 6.17
CA GLY A 115 -5.32 2.72 5.14
C GLY A 115 -4.76 1.55 4.36
N PHE A 116 -5.65 0.86 3.66
CA PHE A 116 -5.35 -0.33 2.88
C PHE A 116 -6.17 -0.39 1.59
N SER A 117 -5.73 -1.26 0.68
CA SER A 117 -6.50 -1.69 -0.49
C SER A 117 -6.51 -3.21 -0.60
N ILE A 118 -7.63 -3.77 -1.01
CA ILE A 118 -7.79 -5.16 -1.41
C ILE A 118 -8.20 -5.15 -2.88
N VAL A 119 -7.38 -5.78 -3.72
CA VAL A 119 -7.56 -5.77 -5.18
C VAL A 119 -7.40 -7.18 -5.73
N SER A 120 -8.14 -7.50 -6.78
CA SER A 120 -7.88 -8.67 -7.61
C SER A 120 -6.63 -8.38 -8.45
N ILE A 121 -5.73 -9.36 -8.54
CA ILE A 121 -4.48 -9.26 -9.31
C ILE A 121 -4.37 -10.35 -10.38
N LEU A 122 -5.02 -11.50 -10.18
CA LEU A 122 -5.04 -12.58 -11.17
C LEU A 122 -6.44 -13.14 -11.35
N TYR A 123 -6.73 -13.59 -12.58
CA TYR A 123 -7.90 -14.38 -12.94
C TYR A 123 -7.45 -15.68 -13.60
N ASN A 124 -7.79 -16.83 -13.00
CA ASN A 124 -7.30 -18.16 -13.43
C ASN A 124 -5.77 -18.24 -13.60
N GLY A 125 -5.03 -17.45 -12.81
CA GLY A 125 -3.56 -17.40 -12.85
C GLY A 125 -2.97 -16.46 -13.91
N GLU A 126 -3.80 -15.82 -14.72
CA GLU A 126 -3.41 -14.77 -15.67
C GLU A 126 -3.58 -13.38 -15.03
N ASP A 127 -2.80 -12.39 -15.47
CA ASP A 127 -3.01 -11.00 -15.06
C ASP A 127 -4.46 -10.58 -15.30
N VAL A 128 -5.09 -9.98 -14.29
CA VAL A 128 -6.54 -9.74 -14.34
C VAL A 128 -6.92 -8.74 -15.43
N ASP A 129 -6.09 -7.72 -15.67
CA ASP A 129 -6.34 -6.72 -16.71
C ASP A 129 -6.19 -7.35 -18.10
N GLN A 130 -5.13 -8.15 -18.29
CA GLN A 130 -4.96 -8.93 -19.51
C GLN A 130 -6.14 -9.88 -19.78
N ALA A 131 -6.57 -10.63 -18.76
CA ALA A 131 -7.69 -11.56 -18.90
C ALA A 131 -9.01 -10.84 -19.24
N MET A 132 -9.23 -9.63 -18.73
CA MET A 132 -10.38 -8.79 -19.10
C MET A 132 -10.29 -8.28 -20.54
N ASP A 133 -9.12 -7.80 -20.97
CA ASP A 133 -8.88 -7.31 -22.32
C ASP A 133 -9.06 -8.41 -23.38
N GLU A 134 -8.68 -9.64 -23.04
CA GLU A 134 -8.86 -10.82 -23.89
C GLU A 134 -10.28 -11.45 -23.79
N GLY A 135 -11.16 -10.90 -22.94
CA GLY A 135 -12.53 -11.38 -22.75
C GLY A 135 -12.65 -12.71 -22.00
N LYS A 136 -11.60 -13.12 -21.29
CA LYS A 136 -11.58 -14.31 -20.44
C LYS A 136 -12.14 -14.04 -19.05
N ALA A 137 -11.95 -12.83 -18.53
CA ALA A 137 -12.50 -12.35 -17.26
C ALA A 137 -13.65 -11.36 -17.52
N PRO A 138 -14.71 -11.36 -16.69
CA PRO A 138 -15.71 -10.30 -16.69
C PRO A 138 -15.08 -8.91 -16.53
N GLN A 139 -15.58 -7.92 -17.27
CA GLN A 139 -15.08 -6.54 -17.21
C GLN A 139 -15.18 -5.91 -15.82
N ASN A 140 -16.03 -6.43 -14.94
CA ASN A 140 -16.19 -5.93 -13.60
C ASN A 140 -15.31 -6.63 -12.54
N THR A 141 -14.49 -7.61 -12.94
CA THR A 141 -13.63 -8.38 -12.02
C THR A 141 -12.61 -7.51 -11.29
N VAL A 142 -12.19 -6.38 -11.85
CA VAL A 142 -11.32 -5.40 -11.16
C VAL A 142 -12.12 -4.26 -10.57
N HIS A 143 -13.03 -3.67 -11.34
CA HIS A 143 -13.71 -2.42 -10.98
C HIS A 143 -14.67 -2.56 -9.79
N ASP A 144 -15.42 -3.67 -9.70
CA ASP A 144 -16.39 -3.88 -8.62
C ASP A 144 -15.73 -4.52 -7.38
N SER A 145 -14.61 -5.18 -7.63
CA SER A 145 -13.83 -5.94 -6.64
C SER A 145 -12.87 -5.07 -5.82
N PHE A 146 -12.56 -3.86 -6.31
CA PHE A 146 -11.65 -2.95 -5.66
C PHE A 146 -12.22 -2.42 -4.33
N LYS A 147 -11.55 -2.76 -3.23
CA LYS A 147 -11.89 -2.25 -1.89
C LYS A 147 -10.76 -1.40 -1.36
N ILE A 148 -11.08 -0.26 -0.76
CA ILE A 148 -10.14 0.51 0.06
C ILE A 148 -10.74 0.73 1.44
N GLY A 149 -9.90 0.85 2.45
CA GLY A 149 -10.41 1.06 3.80
C GLY A 149 -9.37 1.56 4.77
N TYR A 150 -9.80 1.83 5.99
CA TYR A 150 -8.93 2.16 7.11
C TYR A 150 -9.54 1.60 8.41
N ILE A 151 -8.70 1.43 9.43
CA ILE A 151 -9.14 0.99 10.75
C ILE A 151 -9.98 2.10 11.40
N LEU A 152 -11.26 1.82 11.66
CA LEU A 152 -12.18 2.77 12.27
C LEU A 152 -12.05 2.74 13.81
N ASN A 153 -12.02 1.53 14.37
CA ASN A 153 -11.91 1.27 15.80
C ASN A 153 -11.25 -0.10 16.05
N ASP A 154 -11.37 -0.65 17.25
CA ASP A 154 -10.70 -1.90 17.62
C ASP A 154 -11.30 -3.16 16.97
N SER A 155 -12.52 -3.10 16.47
CA SER A 155 -13.21 -4.25 15.85
C SER A 155 -13.67 -4.03 14.41
N GLU A 156 -13.71 -2.79 13.95
CA GLU A 156 -14.24 -2.43 12.64
C GLU A 156 -13.23 -1.65 11.79
N VAL A 157 -13.29 -1.90 10.48
CA VAL A 157 -12.75 -1.03 9.45
C VAL A 157 -13.89 -0.25 8.80
N ARG A 158 -13.59 0.96 8.34
CA ARG A 158 -14.43 1.66 7.37
C ARG A 158 -13.86 1.37 5.99
N ALA A 159 -14.65 0.72 5.16
CA ALA A 159 -14.27 0.35 3.80
C ALA A 159 -15.13 1.10 2.78
N MET A 160 -14.66 1.13 1.54
CA MET A 160 -15.38 1.64 0.39
C MET A 160 -15.18 0.68 -0.79
N SER A 161 -16.26 0.39 -1.49
CA SER A 161 -16.28 -0.22 -2.81
C SER A 161 -17.33 0.50 -3.66
N MET A 162 -17.09 0.64 -4.96
CA MET A 162 -18.02 1.27 -5.91
C MET A 162 -18.56 2.64 -5.40
N ASN A 163 -17.69 3.47 -4.81
CA ASN A 163 -18.02 4.77 -4.23
C ASN A 163 -19.05 4.76 -3.07
N SER A 164 -19.31 3.58 -2.49
CA SER A 164 -20.13 3.39 -1.31
C SER A 164 -19.26 3.01 -0.12
N ALA A 165 -19.32 3.78 0.96
CA ALA A 165 -18.67 3.49 2.21
C ALA A 165 -19.59 2.72 3.17
N TYR A 166 -19.00 1.73 3.84
CA TYR A 166 -19.66 0.86 4.79
C TYR A 166 -18.67 0.41 5.86
N SER A 167 -19.19 -0.02 7.01
CA SER A 167 -18.37 -0.58 8.09
C SER A 167 -18.42 -2.10 8.02
N GLN A 168 -17.31 -2.75 8.37
CA GLN A 168 -17.26 -4.20 8.48
C GLN A 168 -16.26 -4.63 9.55
N ASN A 169 -16.50 -5.79 10.14
CA ASN A 169 -15.59 -6.34 11.14
C ASN A 169 -14.24 -6.71 10.52
N TYR A 170 -13.19 -6.58 11.34
CA TYR A 170 -11.88 -7.13 11.04
C TYR A 170 -11.29 -7.81 12.28
N SER A 171 -10.30 -8.66 12.06
CA SER A 171 -9.50 -9.24 13.13
C SER A 171 -8.06 -9.44 12.67
N ILE A 172 -7.13 -9.36 13.62
CA ILE A 172 -5.71 -9.59 13.39
C ILE A 172 -5.27 -10.66 14.40
N THR A 173 -4.73 -11.76 13.90
CA THR A 173 -4.03 -12.77 14.70
C THR A 173 -2.53 -12.65 14.46
N ASN A 174 -1.72 -13.51 15.10
CA ASN A 174 -0.27 -13.52 14.91
C ASN A 174 0.18 -13.89 13.48
N THR A 175 -0.70 -14.45 12.65
CA THR A 175 -0.36 -14.94 11.31
C THR A 175 -1.35 -14.51 10.23
N THR A 176 -2.54 -14.03 10.60
CA THR A 176 -3.59 -13.66 9.65
C THR A 176 -4.21 -12.31 9.93
N VAL A 177 -4.68 -11.68 8.87
CA VAL A 177 -5.63 -10.57 8.91
C VAL A 177 -6.90 -11.00 8.20
N THR A 178 -8.03 -10.85 8.86
CA THR A 178 -9.35 -11.07 8.27
C THR A 178 -10.09 -9.75 8.21
N ILE A 179 -10.56 -9.36 7.03
CA ILE A 179 -11.29 -8.11 6.77
C ILE A 179 -12.58 -8.52 6.03
N GLY A 180 -13.70 -8.55 6.76
CA GLY A 180 -14.93 -9.15 6.25
C GLY A 180 -14.71 -10.62 5.92
N ASP A 181 -14.96 -11.01 4.68
CA ASP A 181 -14.90 -12.40 4.21
C ASP A 181 -13.50 -12.80 3.71
N ALA A 182 -12.59 -11.84 3.55
CA ALA A 182 -11.24 -12.07 3.04
C ALA A 182 -10.25 -12.30 4.17
N THR A 183 -9.45 -13.38 4.08
CA THR A 183 -8.37 -13.68 5.03
C THR A 183 -7.03 -13.74 4.31
N PHE A 184 -6.06 -13.00 4.83
CA PHE A 184 -4.70 -12.89 4.31
C PHE A 184 -3.71 -13.42 5.35
N ASN A 185 -2.89 -14.39 4.96
CA ASN A 185 -1.72 -14.77 5.75
C ASN A 185 -0.66 -13.69 5.60
N TYR A 186 0.12 -13.45 6.66
CA TYR A 186 1.24 -12.52 6.61
C TYR A 186 2.45 -13.05 7.36
N SER A 187 3.60 -12.45 7.06
CA SER A 187 4.84 -12.62 7.83
C SER A 187 5.44 -11.25 8.11
N ILE A 188 6.30 -11.15 9.12
CA ILE A 188 7.03 -9.91 9.41
C ILE A 188 8.43 -10.01 8.80
N ASN A 189 8.78 -9.02 7.99
CA ASN A 189 10.11 -8.88 7.40
C ASN A 189 10.61 -7.45 7.69
N ASN A 190 11.76 -7.33 8.35
CA ASN A 190 12.36 -6.04 8.70
C ASN A 190 11.38 -5.08 9.41
N GLY A 191 10.55 -5.62 10.31
CA GLY A 191 9.57 -4.83 11.07
C GLY A 191 8.34 -4.37 10.29
N SER A 192 8.15 -4.82 9.05
CA SER A 192 6.95 -4.57 8.24
C SER A 192 6.24 -5.87 7.88
N PRO A 193 4.90 -5.89 7.86
CA PRO A 193 4.16 -7.05 7.39
C PRO A 193 4.26 -7.20 5.87
N ILE A 194 4.45 -8.43 5.42
CA ILE A 194 4.30 -8.85 4.03
C ILE A 194 3.09 -9.78 3.96
N PHE A 195 2.09 -9.39 3.19
CA PHE A 195 0.86 -10.15 3.01
C PHE A 195 1.00 -11.11 1.83
N ASN A 196 0.60 -12.36 2.03
CA ASN A 196 0.41 -13.31 0.96
C ASN A 196 -0.87 -12.97 0.20
N THR A 197 -0.96 -13.46 -1.03
CA THR A 197 -2.21 -13.43 -1.79
C THR A 197 -3.18 -14.47 -1.25
N THR A 198 -4.47 -14.29 -1.54
CA THR A 198 -5.52 -15.26 -1.20
C THR A 198 -6.42 -15.50 -2.42
N ASN A 199 -7.06 -16.66 -2.50
CA ASN A 199 -7.89 -17.03 -3.63
C ASN A 199 -9.36 -17.16 -3.23
N THR A 200 -10.26 -16.74 -4.11
CA THR A 200 -11.68 -17.06 -4.07
C THR A 200 -12.09 -17.75 -5.36
N THR A 201 -13.20 -18.48 -5.33
CA THR A 201 -13.80 -19.09 -6.51
C THR A 201 -15.14 -18.41 -6.79
N ASP A 202 -15.36 -17.98 -8.04
CA ASP A 202 -16.65 -17.43 -8.46
C ASP A 202 -17.69 -18.54 -8.70
N SER A 203 -18.92 -18.15 -9.07
CA SER A 203 -20.02 -19.09 -9.33
C SER A 203 -19.76 -20.04 -10.49
N ASP A 204 -18.87 -19.67 -11.41
CA ASP A 204 -18.55 -20.42 -12.63
C ASP A 204 -17.29 -21.30 -12.44
N GLY A 205 -16.68 -21.28 -11.24
CA GLY A 205 -15.52 -22.08 -10.89
C GLY A 205 -14.17 -21.42 -11.20
N ASN A 206 -14.16 -20.15 -11.62
CA ASN A 206 -12.92 -19.43 -11.89
C ASN A 206 -12.27 -18.95 -10.59
N ILE A 207 -10.94 -18.90 -10.60
CA ILE A 207 -10.14 -18.50 -9.45
C ILE A 207 -9.77 -17.03 -9.57
N ILE A 208 -10.12 -16.24 -8.57
CA ILE A 208 -9.69 -14.84 -8.44
C ILE A 208 -8.65 -14.76 -7.33
N THR A 209 -7.47 -14.24 -7.63
CA THR A 209 -6.40 -14.02 -6.65
C THR A 209 -6.40 -12.57 -6.19
N TRP A 210 -6.39 -12.38 -4.88
CA TRP A 210 -6.50 -11.10 -4.19
C TRP A 210 -5.21 -10.73 -3.49
N GLN A 211 -4.93 -9.44 -3.43
CA GLN A 211 -3.81 -8.86 -2.71
C GLN A 211 -4.27 -7.77 -1.75
N LEU A 212 -3.78 -7.84 -0.51
CA LEU A 212 -3.88 -6.78 0.47
C LEU A 212 -2.59 -5.93 0.44
N SER A 213 -2.73 -4.61 0.45
CA SER A 213 -1.60 -3.67 0.47
C SER A 213 -1.94 -2.41 1.27
N SER A 214 -0.94 -1.68 1.73
CA SER A 214 -1.15 -0.37 2.37
C SER A 214 -1.60 0.68 1.35
N LYS A 215 -2.37 1.67 1.81
CA LYS A 215 -2.80 2.81 1.00
C LYS A 215 -2.99 4.05 1.87
N THR A 216 -1.97 4.89 1.92
CA THR A 216 -1.81 6.04 2.85
C THR A 216 -2.91 7.12 2.78
N ASN A 217 -3.71 7.14 1.72
CA ASN A 217 -4.78 8.13 1.50
C ASN A 217 -6.18 7.49 1.54
N ALA A 218 -6.32 6.23 1.96
CA ALA A 218 -7.60 5.53 1.90
C ALA A 218 -8.68 6.25 2.71
N LYS A 219 -8.32 6.85 3.85
CA LYS A 219 -9.26 7.57 4.72
C LYS A 219 -9.94 8.75 4.02
N GLU A 220 -9.22 9.53 3.21
CA GLU A 220 -9.82 10.63 2.47
C GLU A 220 -10.85 10.13 1.45
N TYR A 221 -10.49 9.11 0.67
CA TYR A 221 -11.38 8.53 -0.33
C TYR A 221 -12.63 7.92 0.30
N VAL A 222 -12.46 7.13 1.36
CA VAL A 222 -13.56 6.46 2.05
C VAL A 222 -14.51 7.46 2.70
N ASN A 223 -14.01 8.56 3.28
CA ASN A 223 -14.86 9.58 3.90
C ASN A 223 -15.58 10.47 2.89
N ALA A 224 -15.06 10.59 1.65
CA ALA A 224 -15.71 11.32 0.57
C ALA A 224 -16.84 10.51 -0.12
N ALA A 225 -16.91 9.21 0.14
CA ALA A 225 -17.85 8.29 -0.48
C ALA A 225 -19.27 8.40 0.10
N GLN A 226 -20.26 7.91 -0.66
CA GLN A 226 -21.65 7.84 -0.17
C GLN A 226 -21.74 6.82 0.97
N THR A 227 -22.29 7.21 2.12
CA THR A 227 -22.46 6.27 3.23
C THR A 227 -23.71 5.43 3.01
N GLN A 228 -23.56 4.11 3.03
CA GLN A 228 -24.71 3.20 3.13
C GLN A 228 -25.19 3.20 4.60
N ASN A 229 -26.47 3.51 4.79
CA ASN A 229 -27.16 3.46 6.09
C ASN A 229 -27.74 2.07 6.33
#